data_AF-A0A921UZT5-F1
#
_entry.id   AF-A0A921UZT5-F1
#
_cell.length_a   1.000
_cell.length_b   1.000
_cell.length_c   1.000
_cell.angle_alpha   90.00
_cell.angle_beta   90.00
_cell.angle_gamma   90.00
#
_symmetry.space_group_name_H-M   'P 1'
#
loop_
_entity.id
_entity.type
_entity.pdbx_description
1 polymer ?
#
loop_
_entity_poly.entity_id
_entity_poly.type
_entity_poly.pdbx_seq_one_letter_code
_entity_poly.pdbx_strand_id
1 'polypeptide(L)'
;MVDNDVGIIDRSFGFHTALEAAQRASTAAHMEAESAANGMALMKLMGWSTSHIALYSMLSIHEVDCCLIPRRTSTSVWLAGCLSSCTAFILEEGHTVVIRAEGAGQRLILRPDPQQQHDKSGNPVFVNIGAWLKAELGALAEEHAGELLMLKYIDPTYMVHTVAASNLD
;
A
#
# COMPACT_ATOMS: atom_id res chain seq x y z
N MET A 1 -17.12 -4.69 15.95
CA MET A 1 -16.90 -3.68 17.01
C MET A 1 -15.40 -3.50 17.11
N VAL A 2 -14.77 -2.52 16.48
CA VAL A 2 -15.16 -1.11 16.33
C VAL A 2 -14.72 -0.62 14.94
N ASP A 3 -15.68 -0.14 14.14
CA ASP A 3 -15.41 0.88 13.14
C ASP A 3 -15.40 2.21 13.89
N ASN A 4 -14.21 2.78 14.10
CA ASN A 4 -14.05 4.10 14.69
C ASN A 4 -13.87 5.13 13.58
N ASP A 5 -14.95 5.42 12.85
CA ASP A 5 -15.09 6.61 12.01
C ASP A 5 -15.33 7.86 12.90
N VAL A 6 -14.43 8.10 13.86
CA VAL A 6 -14.37 9.36 14.61
C VAL A 6 -13.16 10.11 14.13
N GLY A 7 -13.39 11.04 13.21
CA GLY A 7 -12.45 12.13 12.97
C GLY A 7 -12.15 12.82 14.29
N ILE A 8 -10.86 13.06 14.56
CA ILE A 8 -10.30 13.66 15.78
C ILE A 8 -10.08 12.65 16.93
N ILE A 9 -9.14 11.70 16.77
CA ILE A 9 -8.19 11.35 17.86
C ILE A 9 -6.82 11.04 17.23
N ASP A 10 -5.97 12.06 17.25
CA ASP A 10 -4.55 12.07 16.98
C ASP A 10 -3.85 11.13 18.01
N ARG A 11 -3.14 10.09 17.54
CA ARG A 11 -2.53 8.97 18.30
C ARG A 11 -3.51 7.93 18.89
N SER A 12 -3.97 7.01 18.05
CA SER A 12 -4.57 5.76 18.54
C SER A 12 -3.48 4.82 19.09
N PHE A 13 -3.78 4.12 20.20
CA PHE A 13 -2.97 3.03 20.77
C PHE A 13 -2.55 2.07 19.65
N GLY A 14 -1.25 1.82 19.47
CA GLY A 14 -0.71 0.98 18.40
C GLY A 14 -0.36 1.67 17.08
N PHE A 15 -0.55 2.99 16.93
CA PHE A 15 -0.07 3.73 15.75
C PHE A 15 1.46 3.67 15.62
N HIS A 16 2.19 3.92 16.71
CA HIS A 16 3.65 3.82 16.71
C HIS A 16 4.11 2.39 16.44
N THR A 17 3.47 1.40 17.07
CA THR A 17 3.73 -0.02 16.85
C THR A 17 3.54 -0.42 15.38
N ALA A 18 2.49 0.11 14.73
CA ALA A 18 2.25 -0.11 13.31
C ALA A 18 3.32 0.58 12.42
N LEU A 19 3.76 1.79 12.79
CA LEU A 19 4.82 2.51 12.08
C LEU A 19 6.17 1.81 12.22
N GLU A 20 6.52 1.31 13.41
CA GLU A 20 7.73 0.52 13.65
C GLU A 20 7.72 -0.79 12.86
N ALA A 21 6.56 -1.45 12.74
CA ALA A 21 6.42 -2.63 11.90
C ALA A 21 6.55 -2.28 10.41
N ALA A 22 6.00 -1.13 9.98
CA ALA A 22 6.15 -0.63 8.61
C ALA A 22 7.61 -0.31 8.27
N GLN A 23 8.37 0.31 9.19
CA GLN A 23 9.81 0.56 9.04
C GLN A 23 10.61 -0.73 8.89
N ARG A 24 10.30 -1.77 9.68
CA ARG A 24 10.99 -3.05 9.53
C ARG A 24 10.65 -3.73 8.21
N ALA A 25 9.40 -3.60 7.77
CA ALA A 25 8.95 -4.15 6.50
C ALA A 25 9.51 -3.38 5.29
N SER A 26 9.75 -2.07 5.41
CA SER A 26 10.32 -1.26 4.33
C SER A 26 11.75 -1.66 4.01
N THR A 27 12.56 -2.02 5.00
CA THR A 27 13.92 -2.55 4.76
C THR A 27 13.88 -3.83 3.94
N ALA A 28 12.97 -4.75 4.28
CA ALA A 28 12.77 -5.97 3.49
C ALA A 28 12.26 -5.66 2.08
N ALA A 29 11.34 -4.70 1.95
CA ALA A 29 10.83 -4.24 0.66
C ALA A 29 11.92 -3.64 -0.22
N HIS A 30 12.78 -2.82 0.35
CA HIS A 30 13.90 -2.21 -0.35
C HIS A 30 14.86 -3.27 -0.89
N MET A 31 15.32 -4.20 -0.03
CA MET A 31 16.19 -5.30 -0.45
C MET A 31 15.55 -6.15 -1.55
N GLU A 32 14.25 -6.40 -1.43
CA GLU A 32 13.50 -7.23 -2.37
C GLU A 32 13.31 -6.51 -3.72
N ALA A 33 13.16 -5.18 -3.73
CA ALA A 33 13.13 -4.36 -4.93
C ALA A 33 14.52 -4.28 -5.59
N GLU A 34 15.57 -3.99 -4.82
CA GLU A 34 16.95 -3.87 -5.31
C GLU A 34 17.46 -5.19 -5.93
N SER A 35 17.02 -6.34 -5.41
CA SER A 35 17.42 -7.65 -5.93
C SER A 35 16.96 -7.97 -7.36
N ALA A 36 16.15 -7.11 -7.98
CA ALA A 36 15.63 -7.28 -9.32
C ALA A 36 15.88 -6.03 -10.17
N ALA A 37 16.27 -6.23 -11.44
CA ALA A 37 16.32 -5.14 -12.41
C ALA A 37 14.92 -4.54 -12.57
N ASN A 38 14.81 -3.22 -12.44
CA ASN A 38 13.54 -2.49 -12.46
C ASN A 38 12.55 -3.04 -11.42
N GLY A 39 13.08 -3.38 -10.24
CA GLY A 39 12.30 -3.99 -9.17
C GLY A 39 11.36 -3.00 -8.50
N MET A 40 10.13 -3.42 -8.28
CA MET A 40 9.14 -2.65 -7.54
C MET A 40 8.64 -3.47 -6.36
N ALA A 41 8.81 -2.94 -5.13
CA ALA A 41 8.20 -3.54 -3.95
C ALA A 41 6.94 -2.77 -3.56
N LEU A 42 5.80 -3.45 -3.56
CA LEU A 42 4.51 -2.90 -3.16
C LEU A 42 4.15 -3.40 -1.76
N MET A 43 4.15 -2.49 -0.79
CA MET A 43 3.85 -2.78 0.61
C MET A 43 2.42 -2.35 0.97
N LYS A 44 1.59 -3.26 1.48
CA LYS A 44 0.26 -2.91 2.03
C LYS A 44 0.37 -2.50 3.50
N LEU A 45 -0.08 -1.30 3.86
CA LEU A 45 -0.23 -0.88 5.26
C LEU A 45 -1.70 -0.83 5.68
N MET A 46 -1.96 -1.28 6.90
CA MET A 46 -3.29 -1.32 7.52
C MET A 46 -3.84 0.09 7.74
N GLY A 47 -5.17 0.24 7.62
CA GLY A 47 -5.87 1.51 7.83
C GLY A 47 -6.96 1.73 6.78
N TRP A 48 -8.21 1.47 7.17
CA TRP A 48 -9.37 1.52 6.27
C TRP A 48 -9.70 2.96 5.83
N SER A 49 -9.90 3.86 6.79
CA SER A 49 -10.40 5.22 6.57
C SER A 49 -9.32 6.29 6.67
N THR A 50 -8.22 6.00 7.36
CA THR A 50 -7.18 6.95 7.72
C THR A 50 -5.87 6.57 7.06
N SER A 51 -5.55 7.18 5.92
CA SER A 51 -4.25 7.09 5.24
C SER A 51 -3.06 7.64 6.04
N HIS A 52 -3.23 7.82 7.35
CA HIS A 52 -2.26 8.45 8.23
C HIS A 52 -1.02 7.57 8.36
N ILE A 53 -1.16 6.27 8.63
CA ILE A 53 0.00 5.37 8.73
C ILE A 53 0.78 5.36 7.42
N ALA A 54 0.08 5.23 6.28
CA ALA A 54 0.72 5.23 4.96
C ALA A 54 1.43 6.56 4.62
N LEU A 55 0.81 7.70 4.97
CA LEU A 55 1.38 9.01 4.74
C LEU A 55 2.55 9.32 5.69
N TYR A 56 2.41 9.02 6.98
CA TYR A 56 3.48 9.17 7.96
C TYR A 56 4.66 8.26 7.63
N SER A 57 4.40 7.03 7.16
CA SER A 57 5.44 6.12 6.67
C SER A 57 6.21 6.74 5.51
N MET A 58 5.52 7.27 4.49
CA MET A 58 6.15 7.98 3.37
C MET A 58 7.03 9.17 3.83
N LEU A 59 6.63 9.87 4.90
CA LEU A 59 7.37 11.03 5.40
C LEU A 59 8.53 10.66 6.33
N SER A 60 8.49 9.48 6.96
CA SER A 60 9.42 9.08 8.01
C SER A 60 10.39 7.98 7.58
N ILE A 61 10.03 7.20 6.56
CA ILE A 61 10.79 6.08 6.02
C ILE A 61 11.47 6.54 4.73
N HIS A 62 12.80 6.60 4.72
CA HIS A 62 13.56 7.06 3.57
C HIS A 62 13.52 6.08 2.40
N GLU A 63 13.28 4.80 2.67
CA GLU A 63 13.23 3.75 1.67
C GLU A 63 11.91 3.71 0.89
N VAL A 64 10.96 4.61 1.14
CA VAL A 64 9.66 4.65 0.46
C VAL A 64 9.63 5.82 -0.51
N ASP A 65 9.32 5.53 -1.77
CA ASP A 65 9.34 6.52 -2.85
C ASP A 65 7.96 7.04 -3.22
N CYS A 66 6.92 6.21 -3.03
CA CYS A 66 5.56 6.56 -3.39
C CYS A 66 4.54 6.02 -2.38
N CYS A 67 3.42 6.72 -2.24
CA CYS A 67 2.32 6.33 -1.35
C CYS A 67 0.95 6.44 -2.03
N LEU A 68 0.27 5.31 -2.06
CA LEU A 68 -1.07 5.12 -2.60
C LEU A 68 -2.10 5.23 -1.49
N ILE A 69 -2.73 6.40 -1.39
CA ILE A 69 -3.78 6.71 -0.42
C ILE A 69 -5.18 6.64 -1.04
N PRO A 70 -6.25 6.35 -0.27
CA PRO A 70 -7.61 6.36 -0.77
C PRO A 70 -8.02 7.80 -1.12
N ARG A 71 -8.24 8.10 -2.41
CA ARG A 71 -8.76 9.40 -2.89
C ARG A 71 -10.06 9.22 -3.67
N ARG A 72 -10.86 10.29 -3.78
CA ARG A 72 -12.07 10.36 -4.64
C ARG A 72 -11.76 10.60 -6.13
N THR A 73 -10.49 10.54 -6.53
CA THR A 73 -10.06 10.77 -7.91
C THR A 73 -10.28 9.53 -8.78
N SER A 74 -10.40 9.72 -10.10
CA SER A 74 -10.50 8.63 -11.07
C SER A 74 -9.30 7.69 -11.00
N THR A 75 -9.55 6.38 -11.07
CA THR A 75 -8.55 5.29 -11.05
C THR A 75 -7.40 5.51 -12.01
N SER A 76 -7.71 5.83 -13.27
CA SER A 76 -6.74 5.89 -14.35
C SER A 76 -5.73 7.01 -14.13
N VAL A 77 -6.19 8.18 -13.65
CA VAL A 77 -5.31 9.33 -13.35
C VAL A 77 -4.40 9.01 -12.17
N TRP A 78 -4.94 8.33 -11.16
CA TRP A 78 -4.19 7.96 -9.96
C TRP A 78 -3.10 6.92 -10.25
N LEU A 79 -3.42 5.88 -11.03
CA LEU A 79 -2.46 4.87 -11.45
C LEU A 79 -1.40 5.44 -12.39
N ALA A 80 -1.80 6.27 -13.37
CA ALA A 80 -0.85 6.91 -14.28
C ALA A 80 0.14 7.78 -13.52
N GLY A 81 -0.33 8.59 -12.56
CA GLY A 81 0.55 9.40 -11.71
C GLY A 81 1.52 8.56 -10.87
N CYS A 82 1.04 7.47 -10.28
CA CYS A 82 1.90 6.53 -9.56
C CYS A 82 2.98 5.94 -10.47
N LEU A 83 2.58 5.47 -11.66
CA LEU A 83 3.50 4.87 -12.61
C LEU A 83 4.56 5.87 -13.05
N SER A 84 4.17 7.10 -13.42
CA SER A 84 5.12 8.14 -13.81
C SER A 84 6.15 8.44 -12.71
N SER A 85 5.73 8.50 -11.44
CA SER A 85 6.65 8.64 -10.31
C SER A 85 7.55 7.42 -10.17
N CYS A 86 7.00 6.21 -10.21
CA CYS A 86 7.77 4.97 -10.10
C CYS A 86 8.81 4.83 -11.23
N THR A 87 8.46 5.18 -12.46
CA THR A 87 9.38 5.17 -13.59
C THR A 87 10.54 6.14 -13.37
N ALA A 88 10.28 7.33 -12.81
CA ALA A 88 11.35 8.27 -12.50
C ALA A 88 12.35 7.68 -11.47
N PHE A 89 11.85 7.07 -10.39
CA PHE A 89 12.69 6.42 -9.38
C PHE A 89 13.47 5.23 -9.95
N ILE A 90 12.83 4.39 -10.77
CA ILE A 90 13.51 3.25 -11.39
C ILE A 90 14.62 3.70 -12.35
N LEU A 91 14.44 4.80 -13.08
CA LEU A 91 15.48 5.35 -13.95
C LEU A 91 16.66 5.94 -13.17
N GLU A 92 16.43 6.44 -11.96
CA GLU A 92 17.46 7.05 -11.12
C GLU A 92 18.20 6.01 -10.26
N GLU A 93 17.47 5.12 -9.59
CA GLU A 93 17.98 4.19 -8.57
C GLU A 93 17.94 2.72 -8.99
N GLY A 94 17.23 2.37 -10.07
CA GLY A 94 17.09 0.98 -10.56
C GLY A 94 15.95 0.17 -9.92
N HIS A 95 15.34 0.69 -8.85
CA HIS A 95 14.22 0.07 -8.15
C HIS A 95 13.32 1.13 -7.49
N THR A 96 12.16 0.71 -6.98
CA THR A 96 11.29 1.59 -6.19
C THR A 96 10.45 0.83 -5.17
N VAL A 97 10.14 1.48 -4.05
CA VAL A 97 9.27 0.98 -3.00
C VAL A 97 8.02 1.84 -2.91
N VAL A 98 6.87 1.20 -3.03
CA VAL A 98 5.55 1.83 -3.03
C VAL A 98 4.75 1.33 -1.83
N ILE A 99 4.28 2.26 -1.00
CA ILE A 99 3.30 1.94 0.04
C ILE A 99 1.89 2.09 -0.51
N ARG A 100 1.00 1.20 -0.10
CA ARG A 100 -0.43 1.29 -0.36
C ARG A 100 -1.22 1.17 0.93
N ALA A 101 -2.08 2.15 1.18
CA ALA A 101 -3.09 2.05 2.23
C ALA A 101 -4.13 0.99 1.86
N GLU A 102 -4.55 0.19 2.83
CA GLU A 102 -5.50 -0.91 2.66
C GLU A 102 -6.80 -0.51 1.94
N GLY A 103 -7.32 0.69 2.24
CA GLY A 103 -8.51 1.25 1.59
C GLY A 103 -8.29 1.78 0.16
N ALA A 104 -7.04 2.02 -0.26
CA ALA A 104 -6.75 2.55 -1.59
C ALA A 104 -7.03 1.48 -2.66
N GLY A 105 -7.80 1.81 -3.70
CA GLY A 105 -8.14 0.85 -4.76
C GLY A 105 -9.41 0.01 -4.53
N GLN A 106 -9.97 -0.02 -3.31
CA GLN A 106 -11.14 -0.87 -2.98
C GLN A 106 -12.42 -0.53 -3.72
N ARG A 107 -12.55 0.74 -4.16
CA ARG A 107 -13.67 1.23 -4.97
C ARG A 107 -13.44 1.08 -6.46
N LEU A 108 -12.24 0.69 -6.88
CA LEU A 108 -11.83 0.64 -8.28
C LEU A 108 -12.06 -0.75 -8.88
N ILE A 109 -12.03 -1.79 -8.06
CA ILE A 109 -12.36 -3.14 -8.49
C ILE A 109 -13.88 -3.32 -8.52
N LEU A 110 -14.43 -3.51 -9.72
CA LEU A 110 -15.82 -3.90 -9.90
C LEU A 110 -16.06 -5.27 -9.28
N ARG A 111 -16.92 -5.33 -8.26
CA ARG A 111 -17.35 -6.60 -7.68
C ARG A 111 -18.55 -7.14 -8.45
N PRO A 112 -18.53 -8.41 -8.86
CA PRO A 112 -19.64 -9.02 -9.58
C PRO A 112 -20.90 -9.17 -8.70
N ASP A 113 -20.76 -9.21 -7.37
CA ASP A 113 -21.87 -9.37 -6.43
C ASP A 113 -21.83 -8.29 -5.31
N PRO A 114 -22.89 -7.47 -5.15
CA PRO A 114 -23.03 -6.52 -4.05
C PRO A 114 -23.00 -7.17 -2.65
N GLN A 115 -23.42 -8.43 -2.52
CA GLN A 115 -23.41 -9.14 -1.23
C GLN A 115 -22.00 -9.56 -0.78
N GLN A 116 -21.03 -9.58 -1.69
CA GLN A 116 -19.61 -9.79 -1.36
C GLN A 116 -18.91 -8.50 -0.91
N GLN A 117 -19.65 -7.40 -0.75
CA GLN A 117 -19.10 -6.17 -0.19
C GLN A 117 -18.98 -6.23 1.32
N HIS A 118 -19.79 -7.05 2.02
CA HIS A 118 -19.77 -7.16 3.47
C HIS A 118 -19.73 -8.63 3.93
N ASP A 119 -19.03 -8.88 5.04
CA ASP A 119 -18.97 -10.19 5.66
C ASP A 119 -20.25 -10.47 6.46
N LYS A 120 -20.34 -11.67 7.07
CA LYS A 120 -21.49 -12.05 7.92
C LYS A 120 -21.68 -11.15 9.14
N SER A 121 -20.69 -10.33 9.48
CA SER A 121 -20.67 -9.41 10.62
C SER A 121 -20.98 -7.97 10.21
N GLY A 122 -21.16 -7.69 8.91
CA GLY A 122 -21.41 -6.36 8.37
C GLY A 122 -20.15 -5.54 8.09
N ASN A 123 -18.95 -6.11 8.22
CA ASN A 123 -17.71 -5.41 7.88
C ASN A 123 -17.46 -5.47 6.38
N PRO A 124 -16.86 -4.43 5.76
CA PRO A 124 -16.49 -4.49 4.36
C PRO A 124 -15.46 -5.60 4.11
N VAL A 125 -15.77 -6.52 3.19
CA VAL A 125 -14.79 -7.52 2.72
C VAL A 125 -13.82 -6.80 1.81
N PHE A 126 -12.51 -6.94 1.97
CA PHE A 126 -11.54 -6.33 1.07
C PHE A 126 -11.22 -7.23 -0.13
N VAL A 127 -11.17 -6.66 -1.34
CA VAL A 127 -10.62 -7.40 -2.49
C VAL A 127 -9.11 -7.36 -2.42
N ASN A 128 -8.47 -8.43 -2.88
CA ASN A 128 -7.04 -8.46 -3.11
C ASN A 128 -6.66 -7.53 -4.27
N ILE A 129 -6.39 -6.27 -3.93
CA ILE A 129 -5.93 -5.25 -4.88
C ILE A 129 -4.46 -5.43 -5.25
N GLY A 130 -3.67 -6.18 -4.49
CA GLY A 130 -2.28 -6.46 -4.86
C GLY A 130 -2.20 -7.14 -6.23
N ALA A 131 -3.04 -8.16 -6.45
CA ALA A 131 -3.12 -8.86 -7.73
C ALA A 131 -3.66 -7.97 -8.86
N TRP A 132 -4.70 -7.18 -8.59
CA TRP A 132 -5.26 -6.24 -9.58
C TRP A 132 -4.23 -5.16 -9.96
N LEU A 133 -3.59 -4.53 -8.98
CA LEU A 133 -2.59 -3.50 -9.20
C LEU A 133 -1.37 -4.05 -9.96
N LYS A 134 -0.98 -5.30 -9.68
CA LYS A 134 0.03 -6.01 -10.48
C LYS A 134 -0.34 -6.13 -11.95
N ALA A 135 -1.59 -6.49 -12.24
CA ALA A 135 -2.08 -6.62 -13.60
C ALA A 135 -2.14 -5.26 -14.32
N GLU A 136 -2.68 -4.23 -13.65
CA GLU A 136 -2.78 -2.88 -14.21
C GLU A 136 -1.41 -2.24 -14.46
N LEU A 137 -0.48 -2.34 -13.49
CA LEU A 137 0.89 -1.83 -13.66
C LEU A 137 1.64 -2.61 -14.74
N GLY A 138 1.43 -3.92 -14.84
CA GLY A 138 1.99 -4.74 -15.93
C GLY A 138 1.50 -4.28 -17.30
N ALA A 139 0.19 -4.11 -17.46
CA ALA A 139 -0.40 -3.64 -18.72
C ALA A 139 0.10 -2.24 -19.11
N LEU A 140 0.22 -1.32 -18.14
CA LEU A 140 0.74 0.03 -18.40
C LEU A 140 2.25 0.06 -18.70
N ALA A 141 3.03 -0.87 -18.12
CA ALA A 141 4.46 -1.01 -18.37
C ALA A 141 4.75 -1.58 -19.77
N GLU A 142 3.92 -2.51 -20.25
CA GLU A 142 3.96 -2.98 -21.64
C GLU A 142 3.74 -1.82 -22.62
N GLU A 143 2.90 -0.84 -22.25
CA GLU A 143 2.63 0.36 -23.05
C GLU A 143 3.80 1.37 -23.07
N HIS A 144 4.65 1.39 -22.02
CA HIS A 144 5.77 2.33 -21.83
C HIS A 144 7.15 1.73 -22.22
N ALA A 145 7.24 1.09 -23.39
CA ALA A 145 8.49 0.65 -24.02
C ALA A 145 9.19 -0.60 -23.43
N GLY A 146 8.44 -1.49 -22.75
CA GLY A 146 8.90 -2.86 -22.52
C GLY A 146 9.92 -3.03 -21.38
N GLU A 147 10.01 -2.06 -20.48
CA GLU A 147 10.72 -2.25 -19.22
C GLU A 147 9.93 -3.23 -18.33
N LEU A 148 10.45 -4.44 -18.20
CA LEU A 148 9.87 -5.47 -17.34
C LEU A 148 9.94 -5.03 -15.89
N LEU A 149 8.85 -4.47 -15.36
CA LEU A 149 8.71 -4.18 -13.94
C LEU A 149 8.57 -5.48 -13.15
N MET A 150 9.53 -5.79 -12.28
CA MET A 150 9.40 -6.92 -11.38
C MET A 150 8.65 -6.49 -10.11
N LEU A 151 7.32 -6.63 -10.13
CA LEU A 151 6.50 -6.32 -8.96
C LEU A 151 6.49 -7.46 -7.93
N LYS A 152 6.91 -7.11 -6.72
CA LYS A 152 6.91 -7.97 -5.54
C LYS A 152 5.99 -7.38 -4.48
N TYR A 153 5.10 -8.20 -3.95
CA TYR A 153 4.06 -7.77 -3.01
C TYR A 153 4.42 -8.18 -1.60
N ILE A 154 4.41 -7.21 -0.68
CA ILE A 154 4.76 -7.40 0.73
C ILE A 154 3.58 -6.98 1.58
N ASP A 155 3.12 -7.91 2.43
CA ASP A 155 2.02 -7.68 3.35
C ASP A 155 2.48 -7.85 4.80
N PRO A 156 2.95 -6.78 5.45
CA PRO A 156 3.40 -6.82 6.83
C PRO A 156 2.24 -6.95 7.82
N THR A 157 0.98 -7.09 7.39
CA THR A 157 -0.19 -7.19 8.29
C THR A 157 0.00 -8.23 9.39
N TYR A 158 0.58 -9.40 9.07
CA TYR A 158 0.88 -10.42 10.08
C TYR A 158 2.00 -10.01 11.04
N MET A 159 2.98 -9.24 10.56
CA MET A 159 4.05 -8.69 11.41
C MET A 159 3.50 -7.64 12.37
N VAL A 160 2.49 -6.86 11.96
CA VAL A 160 1.83 -5.82 12.79
C VAL A 160 0.95 -6.44 13.88
N HIS A 161 0.23 -7.54 13.58
CA HIS A 161 -0.67 -8.20 14.54
C HIS A 161 0.04 -9.06 15.61
N THR A 162 1.31 -9.40 15.41
CA THR A 162 2.08 -10.26 16.34
C THR A 162 3.00 -9.50 17.30
N VAL A 163 3.05 -8.16 17.23
CA VAL A 163 3.87 -7.37 18.15
C VAL A 163 3.09 -7.16 19.45
N ALA A 164 3.65 -7.57 20.59
CA ALA A 164 3.14 -7.15 21.89
C ALA A 164 3.20 -5.61 21.99
N ALA A 165 2.17 -4.98 22.56
CA ALA A 165 2.13 -3.53 22.74
C ALA A 165 3.45 -3.04 23.37
N SER A 166 4.12 -2.11 22.70
CA SER A 166 5.34 -1.48 23.20
C SER A 166 4.99 -0.66 24.45
N ASN A 167 5.88 -0.61 25.46
CA ASN A 167 5.71 0.13 26.72
C ASN A 167 5.55 1.68 26.58
N LEU A 168 5.29 2.19 25.38
CA LEU A 168 5.03 3.60 25.07
C LEU A 168 3.56 3.87 24.68
N ASP A 169 2.71 2.84 24.70
CA ASP A 169 1.25 2.99 24.60
C ASP A 169 0.62 3.24 26.00
#